data_AF-A0A0V0GS19-F1
#
_entry.id   AF-A0A0V0GS19-F1
#
_cell.length_a   1.000
_cell.length_b   1.000
_cell.length_c   1.000
_cell.angle_alpha   90.00
_cell.angle_beta   90.00
_cell.angle_gamma   90.00
#
_symmetry.space_group_name_H-M   'P 1'
#
loop_
_entity.id
_entity.type
_entity.pdbx_description
1 polymer ?
#
loop_
_entity_poly.entity_id
_entity_poly.type
_entity_poly.pdbx_seq_one_letter_code
_entity_poly.pdbx_strand_id
1 'polypeptide(L)' 'MEEDSKGLIFGKRTVVAMDGGLYEHYPQYRGYLQEAVTELLGSEISKNVVIEHSKDGSGIGAALLAAANSKYEHDY' A
#
# COMPACT_ATOMS: atom_id res chain seq x y z
N MET A 1 13.07 -26.20 3.50
CA MET A 1 12.45 -25.70 2.25
C MET A 1 11.33 -24.76 2.66
N GLU A 2 11.68 -23.55 3.11
CA GLU A 2 10.71 -22.59 3.69
C GLU A 2 11.13 -21.15 3.37
N GLU A 3 11.69 -20.92 2.18
CA GLU A 3 12.03 -19.57 1.72
C GLU A 3 11.75 -19.47 0.21
N ASP A 4 10.48 -19.34 -0.17
CA ASP A 4 10.10 -18.72 -1.47
C ASP A 4 8.62 -18.37 -1.63
N SER A 5 7.83 -18.27 -0.55
CA SER A 5 6.40 -17.92 -0.64
C SER A 5 6.14 -16.41 -0.73
N LYS A 6 7.17 -15.56 -0.61
CA LYS A 6 7.07 -14.09 -0.72
C LYS A 6 6.99 -13.67 -2.20
N GLY A 7 5.96 -14.11 -2.92
CA GLY A 7 5.85 -13.72 -4.33
C GLY A 7 4.73 -14.36 -5.14
N LEU A 8 4.10 -15.45 -4.67
CA LEU A 8 2.98 -16.04 -5.39
C LEU A 8 1.68 -15.28 -5.11
N ILE A 9 1.44 -14.25 -5.91
CA ILE A 9 0.12 -13.62 -6.02
C ILE A 9 -0.68 -14.42 -7.05
N PHE A 10 -1.69 -15.16 -6.58
CA PHE A 10 -2.63 -15.84 -7.45
C PHE A 10 -3.68 -14.85 -7.93
N GLY A 11 -3.40 -14.16 -9.05
CA GLY A 11 -4.33 -13.23 -9.69
C GLY A 11 -3.92 -11.76 -9.56
N LYS A 12 -4.91 -10.84 -9.57
CA LYS A 12 -4.65 -9.39 -9.57
C LYS A 12 -4.22 -8.91 -8.18
N ARG A 13 -2.98 -8.42 -8.06
CA ARG A 13 -2.48 -7.75 -6.85
C ARG A 13 -3.26 -6.46 -6.59
N THR A 14 -3.69 -6.27 -5.35
CA THR A 14 -4.27 -5.02 -4.85
C THR A 14 -3.35 -4.43 -3.80
N VAL A 15 -2.95 -3.18 -3.97
CA VAL A 15 -2.13 -2.45 -2.98
C VAL A 15 -2.95 -1.30 -2.42
N VAL A 16 -2.96 -1.18 -1.10
CA VAL A 16 -3.59 -0.08 -0.37
C VAL A 16 -2.48 0.73 0.29
N ALA A 17 -2.20 1.93 -0.24
CA ALA A 17 -1.29 2.86 0.42
C ALA A 17 -1.99 3.44 1.66
N MET A 18 -1.36 3.31 2.82
CA MET A 18 -1.88 3.77 4.10
C MET A 18 -0.93 4.77 4.74
N ASP A 19 -1.47 5.92 5.13
CA ASP A 19 -0.76 7.01 5.78
C ASP A 19 -1.50 7.40 7.07
N GLY A 20 -0.80 8.07 7.98
CA GLY A 20 -1.38 8.62 9.21
C GLY A 20 -0.73 8.08 10.48
N GLY A 21 -0.63 8.96 11.47
CA GLY A 21 0.16 8.73 12.68
C GLY A 21 -0.25 7.51 13.51
N LEU A 22 -1.53 7.12 13.48
CA LEU A 22 -2.00 5.91 14.17
C LEU A 22 -1.45 4.63 13.52
N TYR A 23 -1.50 4.56 12.19
CA TYR A 23 -0.93 3.43 11.45
C TYR A 23 0.59 3.42 11.49
N GLU A 24 1.23 4.60 11.47
CA GLU A 24 2.69 4.75 11.52
C GLU A 24 3.28 4.37 12.89
N HIS A 25 2.70 4.88 13.98
CA HIS A 25 3.33 4.87 15.30
C HIS A 25 2.71 3.87 16.29
N TYR A 26 1.59 3.20 15.95
CA TYR A 26 0.96 2.23 16.83
C TYR A 26 0.97 0.81 16.20
N PRO A 27 2.02 -0.01 16.45
CA PRO A 27 2.17 -1.32 15.82
C PRO A 27 1.02 -2.29 16.06
N GLN A 28 0.41 -2.26 17.26
CA GLN A 28 -0.73 -3.10 17.61
C GLN A 28 -1.95 -2.77 16.76
N TYR A 29 -2.23 -1.48 16.55
CA TYR A 29 -3.29 -1.04 15.65
C TYR A 29 -3.04 -1.52 14.22
N ARG A 30 -1.81 -1.38 13.72
CA ARG A 30 -1.41 -1.89 12.40
C ARG A 30 -1.66 -3.39 12.27
N GLY A 31 -1.25 -4.17 13.28
CA GLY A 31 -1.47 -5.62 13.32
C GLY A 31 -2.95 -5.98 13.28
N TYR A 32 -3.75 -5.41 14.18
CA TYR A 32 -5.19 -5.68 14.23
C TYR A 32 -5.91 -5.27 12.94
N LEU A 33 -5.49 -4.19 12.28
CA LEU A 33 -6.04 -3.78 11.00
C LEU A 33 -5.76 -4.83 9.90
N GLN A 34 -4.52 -5.33 9.82
CA GLN A 34 -4.15 -6.36 8.84
C GLN A 34 -4.85 -7.70 9.10
N GLU A 35 -5.00 -8.08 10.38
CA GLU A 35 -5.73 -9.27 10.80
C GLU A 35 -7.22 -9.17 10.45
N ALA A 36 -7.85 -8.04 10.76
CA ALA A 36 -9.26 -7.81 10.43
C ALA A 36 -9.51 -7.85 8.91
N VAL A 37 -8.61 -7.28 8.10
CA VAL A 37 -8.70 -7.38 6.63
C VAL A 37 -8.58 -8.82 6.16
N THR A 38 -7.70 -9.61 6.78
CA THR A 38 -7.54 -11.04 6.47
C THR A 38 -8.80 -11.83 6.84
N GLU A 39 -9.39 -11.56 8.01
CA GLU A 39 -10.63 -12.20 8.46
C GLU A 39 -11.80 -11.88 7.52
N LEU A 40 -11.96 -10.62 7.12
CA LEU A 40 -13.06 -10.17 6.26
C LEU A 40 -12.97 -10.72 4.83
N LEU A 41 -11.76 -10.84 4.27
CA LEU A 41 -11.55 -11.30 2.90
C LEU A 41 -11.39 -12.81 2.78
N GLY A 42 -11.07 -13.49 3.89
CA GLY A 42 -10.64 -14.87 3.90
C GLY A 42 -9.18 -15.05 3.44
N SER A 43 -8.57 -16.16 3.88
CA SER A 43 -7.13 -16.42 3.74
C SER A 43 -6.62 -16.47 2.31
N GLU A 44 -7.46 -16.89 1.34
CA GLU A 44 -7.03 -17.01 -0.05
C GLU A 44 -7.02 -15.67 -0.79
N ILE A 45 -8.03 -14.82 -0.56
CA ILE A 45 -8.12 -13.51 -1.22
C ILE A 45 -7.17 -12.51 -0.56
N SER A 46 -6.99 -12.58 0.76
CA SER A 46 -6.13 -11.65 1.50
C SER A 46 -4.66 -11.72 1.06
N LYS A 47 -4.17 -12.87 0.58
CA LYS A 47 -2.81 -13.04 0.01
C LYS A 47 -2.53 -12.09 -1.16
N ASN A 48 -3.57 -11.64 -1.86
CA ASN A 48 -3.43 -10.71 -2.99
C ASN A 48 -3.54 -9.23 -2.59
N VAL A 49 -3.83 -8.94 -1.32
CA VAL A 49 -3.99 -7.58 -0.79
C VAL A 49 -2.78 -7.20 0.06
N VAL A 50 -2.12 -6.11 -0.29
CA VAL A 50 -0.97 -5.59 0.46
C VAL A 50 -1.30 -4.19 0.95
N ILE A 51 -1.22 -3.99 2.27
CA ILE A 51 -1.36 -2.67 2.89
C ILE A 51 0.05 -2.13 3.10
N GLU A 52 0.42 -1.10 2.35
CA GLU A 52 1.75 -0.53 2.30
C GLU A 52 1.77 0.82 3.03
N HIS A 53 2.73 1.01 3.92
CA HIS A 53 2.89 2.30 4.61
C HIS A 53 3.44 3.35 3.64
N SER A 54 2.68 4.41 3.39
CA SER A 54 3.06 5.52 2.52
C SER A 54 3.17 6.80 3.35
N LYS A 55 4.34 7.02 3.94
CA LYS A 55 4.61 8.18 4.79
C LYS A 55 4.50 9.49 4.01
N ASP A 56 3.64 10.39 4.46
CA ASP A 56 3.41 11.71 3.86
C ASP A 56 3.14 11.63 2.34
N GLY A 57 2.48 10.54 1.90
CA GLY A 57 2.31 10.22 0.48
C GLY A 57 1.52 11.29 -0.28
N SER A 58 0.66 12.04 0.43
CA SER A 58 -0.12 13.14 -0.14
C SER A 58 0.74 14.30 -0.66
N GLY A 59 1.84 14.64 0.04
CA GLY A 59 2.74 15.72 -0.37
C GLY A 59 3.48 15.40 -1.67
N ILE A 60 4.08 14.21 -1.73
CA ILE A 60 4.74 13.72 -2.95
C ILE A 60 3.70 13.52 -4.07
N GLY A 61 2.52 12.98 -3.76
CA GLY A 61 1.44 12.80 -4.72
C GLY A 61 0.99 14.13 -5.34
N ALA A 62 0.86 15.18 -4.53
CA ALA A 62 0.55 16.52 -5.01
C ALA A 62 1.64 17.06 -5.94
N ALA A 63 2.93 16.86 -5.59
CA ALA A 63 4.04 17.26 -6.44
C ALA A 63 4.06 16.50 -7.78
N LEU A 64 3.80 15.19 -7.78
CA LEU A 64 3.69 14.37 -8.99
C LEU A 64 2.53 14.83 -9.88
N LEU A 65 1.37 15.12 -9.30
CA LEU A 65 0.23 15.67 -10.03
C LEU A 65 0.55 17.03 -10.63
N ALA A 66 1.21 17.92 -9.88
CA ALA A 66 1.63 19.22 -10.37
C ALA A 66 2.63 19.09 -11.54
N ALA A 67 3.59 18.16 -11.45
CA ALA A 67 4.55 17.90 -12.52
C ALA A 67 3.87 17.38 -13.80
N ALA A 68 2.95 16.41 -13.67
CA ALA A 68 2.19 15.87 -14.79
C ALA A 68 1.22 16.88 -15.44
N ASN A 69 0.90 17.97 -14.74
CA ASN A 69 0.06 19.07 -15.22
C ASN A 69 0.86 20.38 -15.35
N SER A 70 2.17 20.28 -15.55
CA SER A 70 3.05 21.43 -15.71
C SER A 70 2.64 22.25 -16.94
N LYS A 71 2.75 23.59 -16.82
CA LYS A 71 2.63 24.52 -17.96
C LYS A 71 3.89 24.56 -18.82
N TYR A 72 5.00 24.08 -18.28
CA TYR A 72 6.27 24.03 -18.98
C TYR A 72 6.29 22.78 -19.86
N GLU A 73 6.60 22.94 -21.14
CA GLU A 73 6.77 21.81 -22.06
C GLU A 73 7.86 20.87 -21.53
N HIS A 74 7.63 19.58 -21.69
CA HIS A 74 8.66 18.58 -21.49
C HIS A 74 9.54 18.60 -22.74
N ASP A 75 10.49 19.52 -22.78
CA ASP A 75 11.55 19.55 -23.80
C ASP A 75 12.52 18.40 -23.56
N TYR A 76 12.12 17.19 -23.95
CA TYR A 76 12.96 15.99 -23.99
C TYR A 76 12.63 15.13 -25.20
#